data_AF-A0A0B1SQ39-F1
#
_entry.id   AF-A0A0B1SQ39-F1
#
_cell.length_a   1.000
_cell.length_b   1.000
_cell.length_c   1.000
_cell.angle_alpha   90.00
_cell.angle_beta   90.00
_cell.angle_gamma   90.00
#
_symmetry.space_group_name_H-M   'P 1'
#
loop_
_entity.id
_entity.type
_entity.pdbx_description
1 polymer ?
#
loop_
_entity_poly.entity_id
_entity_poly.type
_entity_poly.pdbx_seq_one_letter_code
_entity_poly.pdbx_strand_id
1 'polypeptide(L)' 'MLLYVFTFLLLLNVLTQQASGEACMDLDSNEVCKALWENDMCLSEAQYAKEYCSETCFLCGDMNPSLLEQ' A
#
# COMPACT_ATOMS: atom_id res chain seq x y z
N MET A 1 21.38 13.19 34.27
CA MET A 1 21.26 13.96 33.00
C MET A 1 21.34 13.05 31.77
N LEU A 2 22.28 12.10 31.70
CA LEU A 2 22.37 11.12 30.59
C LEU A 2 21.14 10.21 30.41
N LEU A 3 20.51 9.79 31.52
CA LEU A 3 19.31 8.94 31.50
C LEU A 3 18.13 9.58 30.75
N TYR A 4 17.94 10.90 30.91
CA TYR A 4 16.88 11.64 30.23
C TYR A 4 17.08 11.66 28.70
N VAL A 5 18.33 11.80 28.25
CA VAL A 5 18.69 11.80 26.83
C VAL A 5 18.42 10.43 26.21
N PHE A 6 18.78 9.34 26.90
CA PHE A 6 18.48 7.98 26.45
C PHE A 6 16.97 7.72 26.36
N THR A 7 16.18 8.14 27.34
CA THR A 7 14.71 8.01 27.27
C THR A 7 14.11 8.84 26.13
N PHE A 8 14.66 10.03 25.85
CA PHE A 8 14.19 10.87 24.75
C PHE A 8 14.49 10.25 23.38
N LEU A 9 15.69 9.68 23.22
CA LEU A 9 16.09 8.98 21.98
C LEU A 9 15.27 7.70 21.74
N LEU A 10 14.90 6.98 22.81
CA LEU A 10 14.03 5.81 22.69
C LEU A 10 12.60 6.19 22.28
N LEU A 11 12.05 7.28 22.84
CA LEU A 11 10.74 7.80 22.45
C LEU A 11 10.68 8.23 20.98
N LEU A 12 11.74 8.88 20.48
CA LEU A 12 11.82 9.30 19.07
C LEU A 12 11.86 8.11 18.11
N ASN A 13 12.50 7.00 18.46
CA ASN A 13 12.56 5.79 17.63
C ASN A 13 11.25 4.99 17.58
N VAL A 14 10.40 5.11 18.60
CA VAL A 14 9.06 4.49 18.62
C VAL A 14 8.09 5.28 17.73
N LEU A 15 8.21 6.61 17.67
CA LEU A 15 7.33 7.47 16.89
C LEU A 15 7.61 7.42 15.38
N THR A 16 8.82 7.04 14.96
CA THR A 16 9.20 6.99 13.54
C THR A 16 8.94 5.65 12.85
N GLN A 17 8.60 4.58 13.58
CA GLN A 17 8.42 3.24 13.00
C GLN A 17 7.07 2.97 12.29
N GLN A 18 6.13 3.93 12.29
CA GLN A 18 4.77 3.67 11.79
C GLN A 18 4.45 4.23 10.39
N ALA A 19 5.42 4.80 9.67
CA ALA A 19 5.21 5.31 8.32
C ALA A 19 6.03 4.55 7.28
N SER A 20 6.07 3.21 7.37
CA SER A 20 6.40 2.37 6.21
C SER A 20 5.12 2.12 5.41
N GLY A 21 4.50 3.20 4.92
CA GLY A 21 3.49 3.07 3.89
C GLY A 21 4.24 2.72 2.61
N GLU A 22 4.11 1.47 2.16
CA GLU A 22 4.53 1.10 0.81
C GLU A 22 3.87 2.09 -0.15
N ALA A 23 4.66 2.71 -1.03
CA ALA A 23 4.14 3.73 -1.92
C ALA A 23 3.12 3.08 -2.86
N CYS A 24 1.85 3.32 -2.61
CA CYS A 24 0.74 2.97 -3.49
C CYS A 24 0.90 3.76 -4.78
N MET A 25 1.30 3.08 -5.84
CA MET A 25 1.41 3.67 -7.17
C MET A 25 1.26 2.57 -8.23
N ASP A 26 0.77 2.96 -9.40
CA ASP A 26 0.83 2.10 -10.57
C ASP A 26 2.28 2.00 -11.06
N LEU A 27 2.75 0.77 -11.27
CA LEU A 27 4.04 0.47 -11.90
C LEU A 27 3.93 0.33 -13.41
N ASP A 28 2.75 -0.08 -13.93
CA ASP A 28 2.51 -0.11 -15.37
C ASP A 28 2.11 1.27 -15.92
N SER A 29 2.04 1.35 -17.24
CA SER A 29 1.49 2.50 -17.95
C SER A 29 0.04 2.78 -17.56
N ASN A 30 -0.28 4.06 -17.46
CA ASN A 30 -1.63 4.54 -17.15
C ASN A 30 -2.67 3.96 -18.13
N GLU A 31 -2.33 3.82 -19.42
CA GLU A 31 -3.24 3.23 -20.41
C GLU A 31 -3.61 1.78 -20.10
N VAL A 32 -2.65 0.97 -19.64
CA VAL A 32 -2.89 -0.44 -19.30
C VAL A 32 -3.73 -0.54 -18.02
N CYS A 33 -3.36 0.17 -16.97
CA CYS A 33 -4.11 0.13 -15.71
C CYS A 33 -5.53 0.68 -15.88
N LYS A 34 -5.69 1.76 -16.66
CA LYS A 34 -7.00 2.31 -17.01
C LYS A 34 -7.82 1.33 -17.83
N ALA A 35 -7.22 0.62 -18.79
CA ALA A 35 -7.94 -0.42 -19.52
C ALA A 35 -8.39 -1.56 -18.60
N LEU A 36 -7.58 -1.97 -17.62
CA LEU A 36 -8.01 -2.96 -16.62
C LEU A 36 -9.24 -2.48 -15.83
N TRP A 37 -9.23 -1.23 -15.38
CA TRP A 37 -10.36 -0.62 -14.68
C TRP A 37 -11.61 -0.52 -15.57
N GLU A 38 -11.47 0.01 -16.78
CA GLU A 38 -12.59 0.22 -17.71
C GLU A 38 -13.22 -1.08 -18.21
N ASN A 39 -12.49 -2.18 -18.19
CA ASN A 39 -12.97 -3.51 -18.57
C ASN A 39 -13.37 -4.39 -17.37
N ASP A 40 -13.45 -3.83 -16.16
CA ASP A 40 -13.77 -4.56 -14.91
C ASP A 40 -12.84 -5.76 -14.64
N MET A 41 -11.60 -5.73 -15.16
CA MET A 41 -10.65 -6.83 -15.07
C MET A 41 -9.79 -6.79 -13.80
N CYS A 42 -9.86 -5.73 -12.99
CA CYS A 42 -9.07 -5.62 -11.75
C CYS A 42 -9.26 -6.82 -10.80
N LEU A 43 -10.44 -7.45 -10.77
CA LEU A 43 -10.70 -8.66 -9.96
C LEU A 43 -10.30 -9.95 -10.67
N SER A 44 -10.48 -10.03 -11.99
CA SER A 44 -10.09 -11.19 -12.80
C SER A 44 -8.57 -11.34 -12.90
N GLU A 45 -7.87 -10.22 -12.95
CA GLU A 45 -6.41 -10.09 -13.02
C GLU A 45 -5.84 -9.64 -11.66
N ALA A 46 -6.46 -10.03 -10.54
CA ALA A 46 -6.15 -9.47 -9.20
C ALA A 46 -4.67 -9.55 -8.80
N GLN A 47 -3.93 -10.58 -9.24
CA GLN A 47 -2.49 -10.69 -9.00
C GLN A 47 -1.71 -9.60 -9.73
N TYR A 48 -1.96 -9.44 -11.04
CA TYR A 48 -1.32 -8.43 -11.86
C TYR A 48 -1.74 -7.02 -11.42
N ALA A 49 -3.04 -6.82 -11.19
CA ALA A 49 -3.58 -5.55 -10.72
C ALA A 49 -2.97 -5.11 -9.38
N LYS A 50 -2.76 -6.05 -8.44
CA LYS A 50 -2.15 -5.74 -7.14
C LYS A 50 -0.66 -5.36 -7.26
N GLU A 51 0.07 -5.98 -8.18
CA GLU A 51 1.50 -5.74 -8.35
C GLU A 51 1.77 -4.49 -9.20
N TYR A 52 1.01 -4.26 -10.27
CA TYR A 52 1.33 -3.26 -11.29
C TYR A 52 0.33 -2.11 -11.40
N CYS A 53 -0.92 -2.30 -11.00
CA CYS A 53 -1.99 -1.31 -11.13
C CYS A 53 -2.69 -1.06 -9.80
N SER A 54 -1.91 -1.07 -8.71
CA SER A 54 -2.43 -1.09 -7.34
C SER A 54 -3.24 0.18 -7.02
N GLU A 55 -2.85 1.33 -7.57
CA GLU A 55 -3.52 2.60 -7.37
C GLU A 55 -4.81 2.66 -8.17
N THR A 56 -4.74 2.40 -9.48
CA THR A 56 -5.91 2.44 -10.37
C THR A 56 -6.97 1.41 -9.99
N CYS A 57 -6.57 0.22 -9.57
CA CYS A 57 -7.50 -0.83 -9.14
C CYS A 57 -7.88 -0.73 -7.65
N PHE A 58 -7.45 0.32 -6.93
CA PHE A 58 -7.71 0.53 -5.49
C PHE A 58 -7.29 -0.66 -4.60
N LEU A 59 -6.22 -1.35 -4.99
CA LEU A 59 -5.65 -2.51 -4.28
C LEU A 59 -4.51 -2.11 -3.34
N CYS A 60 -4.35 -0.82 -3.08
CA CYS A 60 -3.31 -0.30 -2.21
C CYS A 60 -3.58 -0.54 -0.73
N GLY A 61 -2.61 -1.19 -0.09
CA GLY A 61 -2.61 -1.55 1.33
C GLY A 61 -2.83 -3.04 1.54
N ASP A 62 -2.70 -3.47 2.80
CA ASP A 62 -3.19 -4.76 3.27
C ASP A 62 -4.74 -4.76 3.18
N MET A 63 -5.30 -4.80 1.97
CA MET A 63 -6.66 -5.26 1.78
C MET A 63 -6.68 -6.70 2.26
N ASN A 64 -7.07 -6.85 3.52
CA ASN A 64 -7.31 -8.12 4.15
C ASN A 64 -8.29 -8.88 3.24
N PRO A 65 -7.88 -9.98 2.59
CA PRO A 65 -8.69 -10.66 1.57
C PRO A 65 -10.06 -11.10 2.08
N SER A 66 -10.26 -11.10 3.40
CA SER A 66 -11.55 -11.32 4.08
C SER A 66 -12.63 -10.26 3.83
N LEU A 67 -12.31 -9.10 3.24
CA LEU A 67 -13.31 -8.07 2.89
C LEU A 67 -13.83 -8.20 1.45
N LEU A 68 -13.25 -9.10 0.64
CA LEU A 68 -13.67 -9.34 -0.74
C LEU A 68 -14.78 -10.42 -0.84
N GLU A 69 -15.12 -11.09 0.26
CA GLU A 69 -16.15 -12.14 0.36
C GLU A 69 -17.45 -11.67 1.07
N GLN A 70 -17.93 -10.45 0.83
CA GLN A 70 -19.28 -10.03 1.27
C GLN A 70 -20.22 -9.76 0.11
#